data_AF-A0A3P3D9N4-F1
#
_entry.id   AF-A0A3P3D9N4-F1
#
_cell.length_a   1.000
_cell.length_b   1.000
_cell.length_c   1.000
_cell.angle_alpha   90.00
_cell.angle_beta   90.00
_cell.angle_gamma   90.00
#
_symmetry.space_group_name_H-M   'P 1'
#
loop_
_entity.id
_entity.type
_entity.pdbx_description
1 polymer ?
#
loop_
_entity_poly.entity_id
_entity_poly.type
_entity_poly.pdbx_seq_one_letter_code
_entity_poly.pdbx_strand_id
1 'polypeptide(L)'
;MTSPDAYPSVPRTSARIRIATKDEPRSPIRAIVCIFAHPEEGKASPIRIINGSTINAISSKIAPKGGLSQSKIDEILRTRKGQRPDPSAYMSKAEIDAHLSKFDGGAVRVTSADDVAKYGTAGPPSGGFVMPKSEFDYLVREAGGNMRVVERRLGLDSGSLSSGKTVALEIKPQDMRNLRVPSGNEGGANGQWVPGGYTSGGVPEAVMDFSGVPYTPIKF
;
A
#
# COMPACT_ATOMS: atom_id res chain seq x y z
N MET A 1 36.00 -49.58 54.33
CA MET A 1 37.19 -49.33 53.48
C MET A 1 36.63 -49.15 52.07
N THR A 2 36.58 -48.01 51.41
CA THR A 2 37.30 -46.72 51.45
C THR A 2 36.35 -45.59 50.97
N SER A 3 36.68 -44.34 51.33
CA SER A 3 35.96 -43.07 51.13
C SER A 3 35.46 -42.78 49.71
N PRO A 4 34.30 -42.09 49.53
CA PRO A 4 33.95 -41.41 48.29
C PRO A 4 34.38 -39.93 48.30
N ASP A 5 34.95 -39.51 47.18
CA ASP A 5 35.53 -38.18 46.93
C ASP A 5 34.49 -37.07 46.79
N ALA A 6 34.96 -35.87 47.14
CA ALA A 6 34.25 -34.61 47.25
C ALA A 6 33.89 -33.97 45.89
N TYR A 7 32.74 -33.27 45.87
CA TYR A 7 32.52 -32.11 44.99
C TYR A 7 31.88 -30.96 45.79
N PRO A 8 32.51 -29.78 45.85
CA PRO A 8 31.93 -28.62 46.50
C PRO A 8 31.04 -27.78 45.56
N SER A 9 30.03 -27.20 46.21
CA SER A 9 28.98 -26.26 45.80
C SER A 9 29.42 -24.93 45.18
N VAL A 10 28.58 -24.35 44.31
CA VAL A 10 28.47 -22.89 44.08
C VAL A 10 27.07 -22.51 43.52
N PRO A 11 26.59 -21.25 43.70
CA PRO A 11 25.23 -20.93 44.10
C PRO A 11 24.39 -20.24 43.01
N ARG A 12 23.07 -20.16 43.28
CA ARG A 12 22.11 -19.32 42.55
C ARG A 12 22.47 -17.84 42.71
N THR A 13 22.54 -17.12 41.58
CA THR A 13 22.52 -15.66 41.59
C THR A 13 21.42 -15.14 40.67
N SER A 14 20.43 -14.53 41.31
CA SER A 14 19.37 -13.73 40.75
C SER A 14 19.93 -12.41 40.21
N ALA A 15 19.71 -12.13 38.92
CA ALA A 15 19.98 -10.81 38.35
C ALA A 15 18.73 -9.92 38.49
N ARG A 16 18.91 -8.85 39.28
CA ARG A 16 17.92 -7.83 39.60
C ARG A 16 17.63 -6.93 38.40
N ILE A 17 16.35 -6.65 38.19
CA ILE A 17 15.81 -5.56 37.36
C ILE A 17 16.35 -4.23 37.90
N ARG A 18 17.01 -3.44 37.04
CA ARG A 18 17.24 -2.00 37.30
C ARG A 18 16.28 -1.21 36.43
N ILE A 19 15.40 -0.45 37.09
CA ILE A 19 14.57 0.59 36.51
C ILE A 19 15.48 1.80 36.29
N ALA A 20 15.71 2.19 35.04
CA ALA A 20 16.37 3.44 34.71
C ALA A 20 15.34 4.58 34.61
N THR A 21 15.69 5.67 35.27
CA THR A 21 14.91 6.88 35.50
C THR A 21 14.78 7.75 34.26
N LYS A 22 13.76 8.60 34.32
CA LYS A 22 13.26 9.59 33.37
C LYS A 22 14.32 10.63 32.99
N ASP A 23 14.58 10.74 31.68
CA ASP A 23 14.92 11.95 30.89
C ASP A 23 15.88 11.60 29.75
N GLU A 24 15.33 11.18 28.62
CA GLU A 24 15.97 11.28 27.30
C GLU A 24 14.89 11.30 26.19
N PRO A 25 14.99 12.18 25.18
CA PRO A 25 13.95 12.33 24.16
C PRO A 25 13.88 11.11 23.23
N ARG A 26 12.76 10.41 23.26
CA ARG A 26 12.44 9.31 22.33
C ARG A 26 11.91 9.85 21.01
N SER A 27 12.58 9.54 19.90
CA SER A 27 11.96 9.33 18.58
C SER A 27 12.92 8.64 17.59
N PRO A 28 12.43 8.01 16.50
CA PRO A 28 12.16 6.57 16.49
C PRO A 28 12.75 5.85 15.25
N ILE A 29 12.30 4.61 15.02
CA ILE A 29 12.35 3.84 13.74
C ILE A 29 13.60 2.96 13.56
N ARG A 30 13.53 1.72 14.05
CA ARG A 30 14.21 0.59 13.41
C ARG A 30 13.27 0.04 12.33
N ALA A 31 13.47 0.46 11.08
CA ALA A 31 12.85 -0.18 9.94
C ALA A 31 13.65 -1.46 9.64
N ILE A 32 13.07 -2.62 9.93
CA ILE A 32 13.54 -3.91 9.42
C ILE A 32 12.97 -4.02 8.00
N VAL A 33 13.83 -3.87 7.00
CA VAL A 33 13.51 -4.22 5.61
C VAL A 33 13.99 -5.65 5.40
N CYS A 34 13.04 -6.60 5.37
CA CYS A 34 13.29 -7.96 4.88
C CYS A 34 13.19 -7.92 3.35
N ILE A 35 14.27 -8.27 2.65
CA ILE A 35 14.23 -8.60 1.22
C ILE A 35 14.45 -10.11 1.12
N PHE A 36 13.50 -10.80 0.50
CA PHE A 36 13.61 -12.21 0.12
C PHE A 36 14.77 -12.38 -0.87
N ALA A 37 15.74 -13.23 -0.52
CA ALA A 37 16.74 -13.75 -1.43
C ALA A 37 16.21 -15.05 -2.07
N HIS A 38 16.14 -15.10 -3.40
CA HIS A 38 16.19 -16.37 -4.12
C HIS A 38 17.65 -16.69 -4.46
N PRO A 39 18.08 -17.96 -4.37
CA PRO A 39 19.48 -18.33 -4.36
C PRO A 39 19.98 -18.59 -5.77
N GLU A 40 20.99 -17.85 -6.23
CA GLU A 40 22.01 -18.38 -7.13
C GLU A 40 23.25 -17.47 -7.00
N GLU A 41 24.36 -18.12 -6.69
CA GLU A 41 25.75 -17.64 -6.68
C GLU A 41 26.20 -16.63 -5.61
N GLY A 42 27.06 -17.15 -4.71
CA GLY A 42 27.56 -16.48 -3.54
C GLY A 42 28.56 -15.36 -3.82
N LYS A 43 28.26 -14.16 -3.29
CA LYS A 43 29.20 -13.17 -2.77
C LYS A 43 28.42 -12.21 -1.87
N ALA A 44 28.43 -12.46 -0.56
CA ALA A 44 27.86 -11.55 0.42
C ALA A 44 28.65 -10.23 0.40
N SER A 45 28.01 -9.13 -0.01
CA SER A 45 28.57 -7.78 0.10
C SER A 45 28.31 -7.21 1.51
N PRO A 46 29.22 -6.41 2.09
CA PRO A 46 29.05 -5.92 3.45
C PRO A 46 27.91 -4.90 3.55
N ILE A 47 27.06 -5.08 4.57
CA ILE A 47 25.93 -4.22 4.90
C ILE A 47 26.48 -2.83 5.32
N ARG A 48 26.26 -1.80 4.49
CA ARG A 48 26.46 -0.40 4.89
C ARG A 48 25.21 0.12 5.60
N ILE A 49 25.32 0.48 6.87
CA ILE A 49 24.31 1.28 7.56
C ILE A 49 24.33 2.68 6.92
N ILE A 50 23.21 3.08 6.32
CA ILE A 50 23.10 4.35 5.58
C ILE A 50 22.36 5.38 6.46
N ASN A 51 22.98 6.52 6.72
CA ASN A 51 22.41 7.60 7.55
C ASN A 51 21.24 8.34 6.86
N GLY A 52 20.42 9.00 7.67
CA GLY A 52 19.12 9.60 7.32
C GLY A 52 19.09 10.61 6.16
N SER A 53 20.22 11.22 5.80
CA SER A 53 20.29 12.18 4.70
C SER A 53 20.29 11.50 3.32
N THR A 54 20.79 10.28 3.22
CA THR A 54 20.87 9.57 1.93
C THR A 54 19.56 8.85 1.58
N ILE A 55 18.76 8.43 2.57
CA ILE A 55 17.42 7.87 2.33
C ILE A 55 16.46 8.89 1.70
N ASN A 56 16.55 10.18 2.06
CA ASN A 56 15.79 11.23 1.38
C ASN A 56 16.23 11.42 -0.08
N ALA A 57 17.53 11.24 -0.39
CA ALA A 57 18.06 11.33 -1.74
C ALA A 57 17.80 10.06 -2.60
N ILE A 58 17.56 8.91 -1.97
CA ILE A 58 17.12 7.68 -2.66
C ILE A 58 15.62 7.71 -2.90
N SER A 59 14.83 8.24 -1.94
CA SER A 59 13.39 8.46 -2.11
C SER A 59 13.06 9.42 -3.26
N SER A 60 13.94 10.38 -3.58
CA SER A 60 13.76 11.32 -4.69
C SER A 60 14.23 10.79 -6.05
N LYS A 61 14.84 9.60 -6.10
CA LYS A 61 15.32 8.96 -7.35
C LYS A 61 14.50 7.76 -7.81
N ILE A 62 13.53 7.33 -7.02
CA ILE A 62 12.53 6.37 -7.50
C ILE A 62 11.54 7.19 -8.33
N ALA A 63 11.65 7.07 -9.65
CA ALA A 63 10.61 7.58 -10.53
C ALA A 63 9.26 7.04 -9.99
N PRO A 64 8.25 7.89 -9.81
CA PRO A 64 6.92 7.43 -9.41
C PRO A 64 6.54 6.29 -10.36
N LYS A 65 5.96 5.20 -9.83
CA LYS A 65 5.76 3.95 -10.57
C LYS A 65 5.03 4.11 -11.91
N GLY A 66 4.36 5.23 -12.14
CA GLY A 66 3.74 5.62 -13.42
C GLY A 66 4.69 6.18 -14.49
N GLY A 67 6.01 6.18 -14.30
CA GLY A 67 6.99 6.59 -15.32
C GLY A 67 7.06 8.10 -15.59
N LEU A 68 6.25 8.91 -14.90
CA LEU A 68 6.22 10.37 -15.07
C LEU A 68 7.39 11.03 -14.34
N SER A 69 7.92 12.11 -14.93
CA SER A 69 8.87 12.99 -14.25
C SER A 69 8.16 13.78 -13.15
N GLN A 70 8.90 14.16 -12.11
CA GLN A 70 8.35 14.99 -11.03
C GLN A 70 7.81 16.32 -11.55
N SER A 71 8.47 16.93 -12.54
CA SER A 71 7.99 18.18 -13.15
C SER A 71 6.63 18.02 -13.81
N LYS A 72 6.39 16.89 -14.50
CA LYS A 72 5.10 16.61 -15.14
C LYS A 72 4.00 16.35 -14.11
N ILE A 73 4.35 15.66 -13.02
CA ILE A 73 3.43 15.45 -11.89
C ILE A 73 3.02 16.80 -11.29
N ASP A 74 3.98 17.65 -10.96
CA ASP A 74 3.70 18.94 -10.35
C ASP A 74 2.90 19.85 -11.30
N GLU A 75 3.17 19.79 -12.61
CA GLU A 75 2.39 20.48 -13.64
C GLU A 75 0.90 20.07 -13.56
N ILE A 76 0.61 18.77 -13.58
CA ILE A 76 -0.76 18.24 -13.53
C ILE A 76 -1.43 18.56 -12.19
N LEU A 77 -0.71 18.46 -11.07
CA LEU A 77 -1.26 18.75 -9.74
C LEU A 77 -1.58 20.24 -9.53
N ARG A 78 -0.85 21.14 -10.21
CA ARG A 78 -1.17 22.58 -10.25
C ARG A 78 -2.40 22.90 -11.11
N THR A 79 -2.76 22.03 -12.05
CA THR A 79 -4.02 22.17 -12.80
C THR A 79 -5.21 21.91 -11.89
N ARG A 80 -6.20 22.80 -11.94
CA ARG A 80 -7.41 22.70 -11.11
C ARG A 80 -8.15 21.39 -11.38
N LYS A 81 -8.66 20.75 -10.32
CA LYS A 81 -9.56 19.59 -10.44
C LYS A 81 -10.75 19.96 -11.35
N GLY A 82 -11.10 19.08 -12.27
CA GLY A 82 -12.06 19.29 -13.36
C GLY A 82 -11.42 19.76 -14.67
N GLN A 83 -10.17 20.24 -14.64
CA GLN A 83 -9.41 20.70 -15.81
C GLN A 83 -8.11 19.91 -16.01
N ARG A 84 -7.83 18.91 -15.16
CA ARG A 84 -6.62 18.10 -15.29
C ARG A 84 -6.66 17.35 -16.62
N PRO A 85 -5.51 17.21 -17.31
CA PRO A 85 -5.48 16.57 -18.62
C PRO A 85 -5.90 15.10 -18.54
N ASP A 86 -6.47 14.60 -19.63
CA ASP A 86 -6.71 13.17 -19.80
C ASP A 86 -5.39 12.39 -19.75
N PRO A 87 -5.35 11.16 -19.19
CA PRO A 87 -4.15 10.33 -19.17
C PRO A 87 -3.46 10.16 -20.52
N SER A 88 -4.20 10.10 -21.63
CA SER A 88 -3.63 9.99 -22.97
C SER A 88 -2.77 11.20 -23.40
N ALA A 89 -2.87 12.33 -22.69
CA ALA A 89 -2.02 13.50 -22.93
C ALA A 89 -0.63 13.39 -22.28
N TYR A 90 -0.40 12.41 -21.39
CA TYR A 90 0.87 12.23 -20.69
C TYR A 90 1.30 10.77 -20.51
N MET A 91 0.49 9.80 -20.92
CA MET A 91 0.81 8.39 -21.02
C MET A 91 0.55 7.92 -22.44
N SER A 92 1.46 7.13 -23.00
CA SER A 92 1.26 6.46 -24.27
C SER A 92 0.14 5.42 -24.17
N LYS A 93 -0.46 5.07 -25.31
CA LYS A 93 -1.45 3.98 -25.37
C LYS A 93 -0.90 2.67 -24.81
N ALA A 94 0.35 2.34 -25.11
CA ALA A 94 1.01 1.12 -24.62
C ALA A 94 1.14 1.12 -23.08
N GLU A 95 1.48 2.26 -22.48
CA GLU A 95 1.54 2.38 -21.01
C GLU A 95 0.16 2.25 -20.37
N ILE A 96 -0.87 2.85 -20.98
CA ILE A 96 -2.26 2.72 -20.53
C ILE A 96 -2.72 1.27 -20.63
N ASP A 97 -2.54 0.62 -21.78
CA ASP A 97 -2.94 -0.79 -21.99
C ASP A 97 -2.19 -1.72 -21.02
N ALA A 98 -0.88 -1.54 -20.86
CA ALA A 98 -0.08 -2.32 -19.92
C ALA A 98 -0.49 -2.06 -18.46
N HIS A 99 -0.95 -0.85 -18.12
CA HIS A 99 -1.50 -0.55 -16.81
C HIS A 99 -2.82 -1.28 -16.57
N LEU A 100 -3.76 -1.17 -17.51
CA LEU A 100 -5.10 -1.74 -17.39
C LEU A 100 -5.09 -3.28 -17.42
N SER A 101 -4.15 -3.92 -18.11
CA SER A 101 -3.99 -5.39 -18.07
C SER A 101 -3.73 -5.96 -16.67
N LYS A 102 -3.28 -5.14 -15.72
CA LYS A 102 -3.13 -5.56 -14.31
C LYS A 102 -4.47 -5.96 -13.68
N PHE A 103 -5.58 -5.49 -14.25
CA PHE A 103 -6.94 -5.76 -13.80
C PHE A 103 -7.57 -6.98 -14.48
N ASP A 104 -6.86 -7.70 -15.36
CA ASP A 104 -7.39 -8.87 -16.06
C ASP A 104 -7.89 -9.97 -15.10
N GLY A 105 -7.31 -10.04 -13.90
CA GLY A 105 -7.74 -10.93 -12.81
C GLY A 105 -8.88 -10.40 -11.95
N GLY A 106 -9.48 -9.26 -12.31
CA GLY A 106 -10.56 -8.61 -11.57
C GLY A 106 -10.07 -7.43 -10.72
N ALA A 107 -11.03 -6.76 -10.10
CA ALA A 107 -10.80 -5.52 -9.36
C ALA A 107 -11.37 -5.58 -7.95
N VAL A 108 -10.83 -4.74 -7.06
CA VAL A 108 -11.33 -4.54 -5.71
C VAL A 108 -11.65 -3.07 -5.51
N ARG A 109 -12.87 -2.81 -5.02
CA ARG A 109 -13.33 -1.50 -4.58
C ARG A 109 -13.31 -1.44 -3.05
N VAL A 110 -12.57 -0.49 -2.50
CA VAL A 110 -12.58 -0.20 -1.05
C VAL A 110 -13.42 1.06 -0.78
N THR A 111 -14.56 0.90 -0.12
CA THR A 111 -15.57 1.96 0.05
C THR A 111 -16.26 1.90 1.40
N SER A 112 -17.04 2.91 1.77
CA SER A 112 -17.84 2.87 3.00
C SER A 112 -19.06 1.95 2.83
N ALA A 113 -19.46 1.25 3.89
CA ALA A 113 -20.70 0.47 3.92
C ALA A 113 -21.95 1.36 3.70
N ASP A 114 -21.90 2.61 4.19
CA ASP A 114 -22.97 3.59 4.00
C ASP A 114 -23.15 3.96 2.53
N ASP A 115 -22.07 4.13 1.76
CA ASP A 115 -22.16 4.37 0.32
C ASP A 115 -22.77 3.17 -0.41
N VAL A 116 -22.40 1.95 -0.03
CA VAL A 116 -22.99 0.75 -0.62
C VAL A 116 -24.49 0.68 -0.35
N ALA A 117 -24.91 0.96 0.88
CA ALA A 117 -26.33 1.01 1.25
C ALA A 117 -27.08 2.13 0.53
N LYS A 118 -26.45 3.31 0.39
CA LYS A 118 -27.03 4.49 -0.25
C LYS A 118 -27.26 4.29 -1.74
N TYR A 119 -26.29 3.70 -2.46
CA TYR A 119 -26.35 3.57 -3.91
C TYR A 119 -26.88 2.22 -4.39
N GLY A 120 -26.84 1.18 -3.55
CA GLY A 120 -27.16 -0.21 -3.95
C GLY A 120 -26.10 -0.85 -4.86
N THR A 121 -24.99 -0.16 -5.09
CA THR A 121 -23.87 -0.52 -5.98
C THR A 121 -22.55 -0.33 -5.23
N ALA A 122 -21.42 -0.71 -5.84
CA ALA A 122 -20.09 -0.53 -5.25
C ALA A 122 -19.62 0.95 -5.15
N GLY A 123 -20.47 1.91 -5.55
CA GLY A 123 -20.19 3.34 -5.51
C GLY A 123 -21.20 4.14 -6.33
N PRO A 124 -21.07 5.48 -6.39
CA PRO A 124 -22.01 6.35 -7.08
C PRO A 124 -22.06 6.10 -8.59
N PRO A 125 -23.11 6.61 -9.29
CA PRO A 125 -23.22 6.50 -10.75
C PRO A 125 -22.05 7.12 -11.52
N SER A 126 -21.33 8.09 -10.94
CA SER A 126 -20.12 8.68 -11.52
C SER A 126 -18.90 7.75 -11.51
N GLY A 127 -19.06 6.53 -11.01
CA GLY A 127 -17.98 5.56 -10.88
C GLY A 127 -17.07 5.81 -9.67
N GLY A 128 -15.98 5.07 -9.60
CA GLY A 128 -15.01 5.23 -8.52
C GLY A 128 -13.76 4.39 -8.67
N PHE A 129 -12.87 4.57 -7.70
CA PHE A 129 -11.52 4.01 -7.71
C PHE A 129 -11.50 2.53 -7.32
N VAL A 130 -10.75 1.76 -8.08
CA VAL A 130 -10.51 0.33 -7.90
C VAL A 130 -9.03 -0.01 -8.03
N MET A 131 -8.62 -1.11 -7.44
CA MET A 131 -7.28 -1.68 -7.57
C MET A 131 -7.34 -3.12 -8.09
N PRO A 132 -6.25 -3.70 -8.61
CA PRO A 132 -6.23 -5.11 -9.00
C PRO A 132 -6.54 -6.04 -7.83
N LYS A 133 -7.33 -7.09 -8.08
CA LYS A 133 -7.63 -8.13 -7.08
C LYS A 133 -6.37 -8.82 -6.57
N SER A 134 -5.45 -9.16 -7.47
CA SER A 134 -4.17 -9.79 -7.14
C SER A 134 -3.32 -8.93 -6.20
N GLU A 135 -3.31 -7.61 -6.40
CA GLU A 135 -2.58 -6.68 -5.54
C GLU A 135 -3.25 -6.57 -4.17
N PHE A 136 -4.59 -6.58 -4.11
CA PHE A 136 -5.31 -6.54 -2.83
C PHE A 136 -4.98 -7.79 -2.00
N ASP A 137 -5.05 -8.96 -2.62
CA ASP A 137 -4.72 -10.23 -1.98
C ASP A 137 -3.27 -10.27 -1.51
N TYR A 138 -2.35 -9.76 -2.33
CA TYR A 138 -0.94 -9.60 -1.95
C TYR A 138 -0.80 -8.72 -0.70
N LEU A 139 -1.41 -7.53 -0.68
CA LEU A 139 -1.32 -6.60 0.44
C LEU A 139 -1.90 -7.18 1.74
N VAL A 140 -3.04 -7.86 1.67
CA VAL A 140 -3.67 -8.51 2.83
C VAL A 140 -2.77 -9.63 3.37
N ARG A 141 -2.20 -10.46 2.48
CA ARG A 141 -1.27 -11.54 2.87
C ARG A 141 -0.01 -10.98 3.52
N GLU A 142 0.61 -9.96 2.92
CA GLU A 142 1.81 -9.31 3.45
C GLU A 142 1.54 -8.58 4.78
N ALA A 143 0.33 -8.06 4.97
CA ALA A 143 -0.05 -7.40 6.20
C ALA A 143 -0.11 -8.35 7.41
N GLY A 144 -0.26 -9.66 7.20
CA GLY A 144 -0.29 -10.66 8.27
C GLY A 144 -1.34 -10.37 9.35
N GLY A 145 -2.49 -9.81 8.95
CA GLY A 145 -3.57 -9.38 9.85
C GLY A 145 -3.46 -7.93 10.36
N ASN A 146 -2.38 -7.21 10.08
CA ASN A 146 -2.26 -5.79 10.42
C ASN A 146 -2.75 -4.87 9.29
N MET A 147 -4.06 -4.62 9.25
CA MET A 147 -4.71 -3.83 8.19
C MET A 147 -4.22 -2.39 8.06
N ARG A 148 -3.50 -1.84 9.05
CA ARG A 148 -2.83 -0.54 8.93
C ARG A 148 -1.76 -0.52 7.83
N VAL A 149 -1.19 -1.67 7.50
CA VAL A 149 -0.26 -1.82 6.38
C VAL A 149 -1.00 -1.56 5.06
N VAL A 150 -2.17 -2.18 4.90
CA VAL A 150 -3.02 -2.01 3.71
C VAL A 150 -3.49 -0.56 3.59
N GLU A 151 -3.99 0.04 4.67
CA GLU A 151 -4.44 1.45 4.70
C GLU A 151 -3.37 2.41 4.15
N ARG A 152 -2.12 2.32 4.65
CA ARG A 152 -1.03 3.17 4.16
C ARG A 152 -0.71 2.95 2.69
N ARG A 153 -0.77 1.70 2.20
CA ARG A 153 -0.47 1.36 0.79
C ARG A 153 -1.56 1.87 -0.15
N LEU A 154 -2.80 1.93 0.33
CA LEU A 154 -3.94 2.48 -0.39
C LEU A 154 -4.12 3.99 -0.19
N GLY A 155 -3.31 4.63 0.65
CA GLY A 155 -3.46 6.05 0.97
C GLY A 155 -4.73 6.35 1.77
N LEU A 156 -5.25 5.39 2.53
CA LEU A 156 -6.42 5.56 3.40
C LEU A 156 -5.99 6.12 4.76
N ASP A 157 -6.95 6.75 5.46
CA ASP A 157 -6.76 7.18 6.83
C ASP A 157 -6.55 5.99 7.77
N SER A 158 -5.76 6.21 8.81
CA SER A 158 -5.46 5.17 9.80
C SER A 158 -6.73 4.71 10.52
N GLY A 159 -6.97 3.41 10.50
CA GLY A 159 -8.11 2.77 11.15
C GLY A 159 -9.35 2.62 10.25
N SER A 160 -9.36 3.15 9.03
CA SER A 160 -10.48 3.04 8.10
C SER A 160 -10.94 1.59 7.89
N LEU A 161 -10.01 0.65 7.65
CA LEU A 161 -10.32 -0.76 7.42
C LEU A 161 -10.63 -1.52 8.72
N SER A 162 -10.13 -1.06 9.86
CA SER A 162 -10.42 -1.68 11.16
C SER A 162 -11.72 -1.17 11.83
N SER A 163 -12.29 -0.07 11.34
CA SER A 163 -13.46 0.57 11.95
C SER A 163 -14.78 -0.19 11.75
N GLY A 164 -14.79 -1.18 10.84
CA GLY A 164 -16.01 -1.87 10.38
C GLY A 164 -16.90 -1.02 9.45
N LYS A 165 -16.53 0.24 9.19
CA LYS A 165 -17.27 1.13 8.28
C LYS A 165 -16.79 1.06 6.84
N THR A 166 -15.60 0.52 6.62
CA THR A 166 -15.02 0.33 5.28
C THR A 166 -15.13 -1.14 4.89
N VAL A 167 -15.58 -1.39 3.66
CA VAL A 167 -15.71 -2.72 3.06
C VAL A 167 -14.83 -2.81 1.82
N ALA A 168 -14.34 -4.01 1.53
CA ALA A 168 -13.73 -4.32 0.24
C ALA A 168 -14.68 -5.20 -0.57
N LEU A 169 -14.87 -4.85 -1.83
CA LEU A 169 -15.82 -5.49 -2.74
C LEU A 169 -15.05 -5.98 -3.97
N GLU A 170 -15.12 -7.27 -4.24
CA GLU A 170 -14.59 -7.89 -5.45
C GLU A 170 -15.53 -7.64 -6.63
N ILE A 171 -14.95 -7.29 -7.77
CA ILE A 171 -15.60 -7.15 -9.06
C ILE A 171 -14.89 -8.12 -10.02
N LYS A 172 -15.65 -9.02 -10.62
CA LYS A 172 -15.09 -10.05 -11.51
C LYS A 172 -14.67 -9.42 -12.85
N PRO A 173 -13.70 -10.02 -13.57
CA PRO A 173 -13.20 -9.49 -14.83
C PRO A 173 -14.29 -9.14 -15.85
N GLN A 174 -15.25 -10.06 -16.05
CA GLN A 174 -16.33 -9.89 -17.03
C GLN A 174 -17.36 -8.81 -16.66
N ASP A 175 -17.38 -8.37 -15.41
CA ASP A 175 -18.33 -7.40 -14.87
C ASP A 175 -17.74 -5.98 -14.86
N MET A 176 -16.44 -5.82 -15.10
CA MET A 176 -15.81 -4.50 -15.19
C MET A 176 -16.36 -3.71 -16.39
N ARG A 177 -16.63 -2.42 -16.19
CA ARG A 177 -17.22 -1.52 -17.19
C ARG A 177 -16.47 -0.19 -17.20
N ASN A 178 -16.08 0.28 -18.39
CA ASN A 178 -15.42 1.56 -18.58
C ASN A 178 -14.16 1.75 -17.70
N LEU A 179 -13.36 0.68 -17.59
CA LEU A 179 -12.11 0.70 -16.84
C LEU A 179 -11.10 1.62 -17.53
N ARG A 180 -10.55 2.58 -16.79
CA ARG A 180 -9.60 3.58 -17.30
C ARG A 180 -8.65 4.07 -16.22
N VAL A 181 -7.52 4.62 -16.66
CA VAL A 181 -6.58 5.32 -15.76
C VAL A 181 -7.27 6.58 -15.22
N PRO A 182 -7.18 6.88 -13.92
CA PRO A 182 -7.79 8.10 -13.38
C PRO A 182 -7.08 9.35 -13.87
N SER A 183 -7.87 10.37 -14.20
CA SER A 183 -7.40 11.71 -14.57
C SER A 183 -7.19 12.64 -13.37
N GLY A 184 -7.75 12.26 -12.22
CA GLY A 184 -7.80 13.10 -11.02
C GLY A 184 -8.95 14.10 -11.04
N ASN A 185 -9.83 14.05 -12.06
CA ASN A 185 -11.07 14.83 -12.12
C ASN A 185 -12.26 14.09 -11.49
N GLU A 186 -12.10 12.82 -11.12
CA GLU A 186 -13.16 11.98 -10.58
C GLU A 186 -13.61 12.46 -9.19
N GLY A 187 -14.87 12.19 -8.84
CA GLY A 187 -15.46 12.65 -7.57
C GLY A 187 -14.62 12.27 -6.35
N GLY A 188 -14.12 11.04 -6.31
CA GLY A 188 -13.28 10.52 -5.22
C GLY A 188 -11.82 10.99 -5.19
N ALA A 189 -11.33 11.70 -6.22
CA ALA A 189 -9.95 12.18 -6.22
C ALA A 189 -9.75 13.26 -5.13
N ASN A 190 -8.83 13.02 -4.20
CA ASN A 190 -8.55 13.87 -3.05
C ASN A 190 -7.11 14.47 -3.12
N GLY A 191 -6.62 15.05 -2.03
CA GLY A 191 -5.27 15.65 -1.97
C GLY A 191 -4.12 14.65 -2.04
N GLN A 192 -4.38 13.34 -1.93
CA GLN A 192 -3.40 12.27 -2.02
C GLN A 192 -3.36 11.61 -3.41
N TRP A 193 -4.32 11.93 -4.27
CA TRP A 193 -4.32 11.45 -5.65
C TRP A 193 -3.08 11.95 -6.39
N VAL A 194 -2.45 11.06 -7.16
CA VAL A 194 -1.31 11.37 -8.03
C VAL A 194 -1.57 10.86 -9.44
N PRO A 195 -1.08 11.56 -10.48
CA PRO A 195 -1.22 11.10 -11.86
C PRO A 195 -0.38 9.86 -12.14
N GLY A 196 -0.78 9.09 -13.17
CA GLY A 196 -0.04 7.91 -13.64
C GLY A 196 -0.63 6.57 -13.22
N GLY A 197 -1.80 6.55 -12.57
CA GLY A 197 -2.55 5.32 -12.29
C GLY A 197 -2.04 4.53 -11.09
N TYR A 198 -1.34 5.15 -10.14
CA TYR A 198 -0.94 4.49 -8.90
C TYR A 198 -1.37 5.32 -7.70
N THR A 199 -1.68 4.66 -6.59
CA THR A 199 -1.80 5.34 -5.30
C THR A 199 -0.46 5.97 -4.92
N SER A 200 -0.46 6.91 -3.98
CA SER A 200 0.77 7.44 -3.38
C SER A 200 1.63 6.35 -2.70
N GLY A 201 1.01 5.22 -2.34
CA GLY A 201 1.70 4.01 -1.87
C GLY A 201 2.27 3.13 -2.99
N GLY A 202 2.04 3.45 -4.27
CA GLY A 202 2.57 2.68 -5.41
C GLY A 202 1.78 1.39 -5.71
N VAL A 203 0.50 1.37 -5.37
CA VAL A 203 -0.47 0.32 -5.74
C VAL A 203 -1.14 0.73 -7.05
N PRO A 204 -1.24 -0.15 -8.08
CA PRO A 204 -1.97 0.17 -9.30
C PRO A 204 -3.43 0.52 -9.00
N GLU A 205 -3.92 1.57 -9.64
CA GLU A 205 -5.26 2.12 -9.43
C GLU A 205 -5.89 2.47 -10.79
N ALA A 206 -7.19 2.24 -10.90
CA ALA A 206 -8.03 2.58 -12.03
C ALA A 206 -9.36 3.16 -11.53
N VAL A 207 -10.17 3.67 -12.44
CA VAL A 207 -11.57 4.03 -12.17
C VAL A 207 -12.48 3.29 -13.15
N MET A 208 -13.67 2.93 -12.68
CA MET A 208 -14.67 2.23 -13.46
C MET A 208 -16.09 2.63 -13.04
N ASP A 209 -17.07 2.23 -13.84
CA ASP A 209 -18.49 2.51 -13.59
C ASP A 209 -19.13 1.35 -12.82
N PHE A 210 -20.05 1.65 -11.89
CA PHE A 210 -20.66 0.63 -11.02
C PHE A 210 -22.14 0.35 -11.29
N SER A 211 -22.77 1.10 -12.21
CA SER A 211 -24.19 0.92 -12.53
C SER A 211 -24.42 -0.48 -13.11
N GLY A 212 -25.26 -1.28 -12.44
CA GLY A 212 -25.56 -2.66 -12.86
C GLY A 212 -24.38 -3.63 -12.72
N VAL A 213 -23.30 -3.25 -12.03
CA VAL A 213 -22.13 -4.11 -11.81
C VAL A 213 -22.31 -4.91 -10.52
N PRO A 214 -22.39 -6.25 -10.58
CA PRO A 214 -22.43 -7.08 -9.39
C PRO A 214 -21.09 -7.04 -8.66
N TYR A 215 -21.12 -7.28 -7.35
CA TYR A 215 -19.93 -7.35 -6.52
C TYR A 215 -20.06 -8.43 -5.44
N THR A 216 -18.93 -8.89 -4.92
CA THR A 216 -18.86 -9.85 -3.80
C THR A 216 -18.10 -9.23 -2.63
N PRO A 217 -18.68 -9.09 -1.43
CA PRO A 217 -17.95 -8.61 -0.26
C PRO A 217 -16.79 -9.55 0.10
N ILE A 218 -15.60 -8.98 0.35
CA ILE A 218 -14.42 -9.70 0.78
C ILE A 218 -14.32 -9.63 2.30
N LYS A 219 -14.05 -10.78 2.94
CA LYS A 219 -13.69 -10.85 4.36
C LYS A 219 -12.17 -10.89 4.48
N PHE A 220 -11.61 -10.01 5.29
CA PHE A 220 -10.18 -9.89 5.56
C PHE A 220 -9.96 -9.50 7.02
#